data_AF-A0A5N4DC83-F1
#
_entry.id   AF-A0A5N4DC83-F1
#
_cell.length_a   1.000
_cell.length_b   1.000
_cell.length_c   1.000
_cell.angle_alpha   90.00
_cell.angle_beta   90.00
_cell.angle_gamma   90.00
#
_symmetry.space_group_name_H-M   'P 1'
#
loop_
_entity.id
_entity.type
_entity.pdbx_description
1 polymer ?
#
loop_
_entity_poly.entity_id
_entity_poly.type
_entity_poly.pdbx_seq_one_letter_code
_entity_poly.pdbx_strand_id
1 'polypeptide(L)'
;KCLSNIVIVKRDTYHDKYLLNFVFSPKFSSRTNPLDKHIEVLINKYGLSAQPVTSQMFGCAGKEHMEKYGTKIEHFAKIGWKNHKHSVNNPYSQFQKEYSLEEVMTSRNIFDFLTVLQCCPTSDGAAAAVLASEAFVQKHGLKSKAVEILAQEMVTDKPSSFEENSVIKMVGFDMSKEAARKCYEKSGLKPSDIDVIELHDCFSTNELLTYEALGLCPEGQGGKLVDRGDNTYGGKWVINPSGGLISKGHPIGATGNNGYRFHNF
;
A
#
# COMPACT_ATOMS: atom_id res chain seq x y z
N LYS A 1 -2.21 11.30 14.31
CA LYS A 1 -3.00 11.32 13.06
C LYS A 1 -2.26 10.50 12.01
N CYS A 2 -2.89 9.46 11.46
CA CYS A 2 -2.41 8.74 10.28
C CYS A 2 -2.59 9.60 9.02
N LEU A 3 -1.84 9.27 7.97
CA LEU A 3 -1.80 10.01 6.71
C LEU A 3 -1.95 9.06 5.52
N SER A 4 -2.72 9.47 4.53
CA SER A 4 -2.70 8.90 3.18
C SER A 4 -2.19 9.97 2.20
N ASN A 5 -1.24 9.62 1.33
CA ASN A 5 -0.62 10.51 0.35
C ASN A 5 -0.58 9.88 -1.05
N ILE A 6 -1.51 10.27 -1.91
CA ILE A 6 -1.63 9.71 -3.26
C ILE A 6 -0.99 10.66 -4.27
N VAL A 7 -0.22 10.12 -5.22
CA VAL A 7 0.49 10.89 -6.26
C VAL A 7 0.30 10.24 -7.63
N ILE A 8 -0.50 10.86 -8.49
CA ILE A 8 -0.65 10.45 -9.90
C ILE A 8 0.39 11.20 -10.73
N VAL A 9 1.14 10.47 -11.55
CA VAL A 9 2.14 11.07 -12.44
C VAL A 9 1.88 10.68 -13.89
N LYS A 10 2.65 11.24 -14.83
CA LYS A 10 2.65 10.86 -16.24
C LYS A 10 4.05 10.96 -16.81
N ARG A 11 4.46 9.99 -17.63
CA ARG A 11 5.69 10.08 -18.43
C ARG A 11 5.32 10.36 -19.88
N ASP A 12 5.92 11.37 -20.49
CA ASP A 12 5.56 11.78 -21.86
C ASP A 12 5.98 10.78 -22.96
N THR A 13 6.76 9.75 -22.62
CA THR A 13 7.19 8.70 -23.54
C THR A 13 6.52 7.34 -23.34
N TYR A 14 5.86 7.11 -22.20
CA TYR A 14 5.11 5.88 -21.88
C TYR A 14 3.99 6.26 -20.91
N HIS A 15 2.76 5.86 -21.20
CA HIS A 15 1.52 6.38 -20.60
C HIS A 15 1.30 6.11 -19.09
N ASP A 16 2.33 5.76 -18.32
CA ASP A 16 2.19 5.22 -16.96
C ASP A 16 1.95 6.29 -15.87
N LYS A 17 1.10 5.96 -14.88
CA LYS A 17 0.69 6.82 -13.75
C LYS A 17 0.67 6.07 -12.41
N TYR A 18 1.19 6.64 -11.31
CA TYR A 18 1.46 5.92 -10.03
C TYR A 18 0.63 6.41 -8.80
N LEU A 19 0.92 5.90 -7.58
CA LEU A 19 0.26 6.20 -6.28
C LEU A 19 1.19 5.83 -5.08
N LEU A 20 1.02 6.35 -3.83
CA LEU A 20 1.87 6.03 -2.64
C LEU A 20 1.07 6.15 -1.29
N ASN A 21 1.62 5.76 -0.09
CA ASN A 21 1.02 5.95 1.28
C ASN A 21 2.06 5.69 2.43
N PHE A 22 1.87 6.20 3.69
CA PHE A 22 2.85 6.17 4.84
C PHE A 22 2.25 5.94 6.26
N VAL A 23 3.00 5.38 7.24
CA VAL A 23 2.66 5.27 8.70
C VAL A 23 3.89 5.45 9.64
N PHE A 24 3.69 5.95 10.89
CA PHE A 24 4.69 6.33 11.93
C PHE A 24 4.79 5.37 13.16
N SER A 25 5.88 5.44 13.95
CA SER A 25 6.06 4.76 15.27
C SER A 25 6.57 5.73 16.38
N PRO A 26 6.11 5.65 17.65
CA PRO A 26 6.57 6.49 18.76
C PRO A 26 7.67 5.86 19.65
N LYS A 27 8.46 6.71 20.34
CA LYS A 27 9.66 6.34 21.13
C LYS A 27 9.66 6.84 22.60
N PHE A 28 8.55 7.39 23.10
CA PHE A 28 8.50 8.03 24.44
C PHE A 28 7.29 7.57 25.26
N SER A 29 7.52 7.11 26.48
CA SER A 29 6.50 6.58 27.41
C SER A 29 5.91 7.60 28.37
N SER A 30 6.46 8.82 28.44
CA SER A 30 6.05 9.87 29.38
C SER A 30 4.96 10.80 28.84
N ARG A 31 4.39 10.50 27.68
CA ARG A 31 3.40 11.32 26.98
C ARG A 31 2.36 10.43 26.33
N THR A 32 1.18 10.99 26.07
CA THR A 32 0.12 10.32 25.29
C THR A 32 0.70 9.76 23.99
N ASN A 33 0.44 8.49 23.72
CA ASN A 33 0.93 7.85 22.52
C ASN A 33 0.00 8.23 21.34
N PRO A 34 0.57 8.68 20.20
CA PRO A 34 -0.21 9.16 19.06
C PRO A 34 -1.14 8.10 18.43
N LEU A 35 -0.99 6.82 18.80
CA LEU A 35 -1.80 5.70 18.35
C LEU A 35 -2.85 5.25 19.38
N ASP A 36 -2.91 5.84 20.59
CA ASP A 36 -3.80 5.37 21.66
C ASP A 36 -5.26 5.26 21.21
N LYS A 37 -5.75 6.27 20.48
CA LYS A 37 -7.13 6.29 19.96
C LYS A 37 -7.38 5.29 18.83
N HIS A 38 -6.38 4.99 18.02
CA HIS A 38 -6.45 3.93 17.00
C HIS A 38 -6.48 2.55 17.65
N ILE A 39 -5.64 2.34 18.66
CA ILE A 39 -5.55 1.09 19.42
C ILE A 39 -6.83 0.87 20.24
N GLU A 40 -7.45 1.91 20.77
CA GLU A 40 -8.74 1.83 21.47
C GLU A 40 -9.84 1.20 20.59
N VAL A 41 -9.93 1.56 19.31
CA VAL A 41 -10.88 0.94 18.36
C VAL A 41 -10.60 -0.55 18.18
N LEU A 42 -9.32 -0.92 18.05
CA LEU A 42 -8.92 -2.33 17.93
C LEU A 42 -9.29 -3.11 19.20
N ILE A 43 -8.93 -2.60 20.37
CA ILE A 43 -9.20 -3.22 21.68
C ILE A 43 -10.70 -3.43 21.86
N ASN A 44 -11.51 -2.40 21.60
CA ASN A 44 -12.95 -2.45 21.81
C ASN A 44 -13.64 -3.48 20.91
N LYS A 45 -13.11 -3.74 19.72
CA LYS A 45 -13.72 -4.67 18.75
C LYS A 45 -13.22 -6.11 18.86
N TYR A 46 -11.90 -6.30 18.96
CA TYR A 46 -11.28 -7.63 18.88
C TYR A 46 -10.36 -7.96 20.06
N GLY A 47 -10.20 -7.03 21.00
CA GLY A 47 -9.22 -7.15 22.08
C GLY A 47 -7.78 -6.95 21.61
N LEU A 48 -6.84 -7.16 22.52
CA LEU A 48 -5.40 -7.07 22.27
C LEU A 48 -4.70 -8.32 22.80
N SER A 49 -3.79 -8.85 22.01
CA SER A 49 -2.92 -9.97 22.35
C SER A 49 -1.47 -9.51 22.57
N ALA A 50 -0.60 -10.44 22.97
CA ALA A 50 0.83 -10.17 23.16
C ALA A 50 1.64 -10.00 21.84
N GLN A 51 1.00 -10.16 20.67
CA GLN A 51 1.66 -10.00 19.38
C GLN A 51 1.96 -8.53 19.03
N PRO A 52 2.83 -8.24 18.05
CA PRO A 52 3.09 -6.85 17.64
C PRO A 52 1.82 -6.11 17.22
N VAL A 53 1.59 -4.92 17.78
CA VAL A 53 0.34 -4.15 17.62
C VAL A 53 -0.02 -3.89 16.17
N THR A 54 0.96 -3.55 15.32
CA THR A 54 0.71 -3.27 13.90
C THR A 54 0.17 -4.51 13.16
N SER A 55 0.72 -5.70 13.44
CA SER A 55 0.20 -6.95 12.88
C SER A 55 -1.23 -7.23 13.32
N GLN A 56 -1.58 -6.87 14.57
CA GLN A 56 -2.95 -6.99 15.07
C GLN A 56 -3.90 -6.01 14.38
N MET A 57 -3.48 -4.76 14.15
CA MET A 57 -4.29 -3.76 13.44
C MET A 57 -4.69 -4.25 12.04
N PHE A 58 -3.71 -4.66 11.23
CA PHE A 58 -3.98 -5.11 9.85
C PHE A 58 -4.53 -6.54 9.79
N GLY A 59 -4.19 -7.42 10.73
CA GLY A 59 -4.82 -8.74 10.82
C GLY A 59 -6.31 -8.64 11.15
N CYS A 60 -6.68 -7.85 12.17
CA CYS A 60 -8.07 -7.62 12.53
C CYS A 60 -8.86 -6.85 11.46
N ALA A 61 -8.22 -5.94 10.72
CA ALA A 61 -8.85 -5.31 9.56
C ALA A 61 -9.19 -6.34 8.46
N GLY A 62 -8.28 -7.30 8.23
CA GLY A 62 -8.52 -8.38 7.26
C GLY A 62 -9.61 -9.31 7.75
N LYS A 63 -9.61 -9.65 9.03
CA LYS A 63 -10.68 -10.41 9.68
C LYS A 63 -12.05 -9.73 9.54
N GLU A 64 -12.12 -8.42 9.77
CA GLU A 64 -13.34 -7.65 9.53
C GLU A 64 -13.80 -7.72 8.08
N HIS A 65 -12.86 -7.73 7.12
CA HIS A 65 -13.18 -7.86 5.70
C HIS A 65 -13.70 -9.27 5.36
N MET A 66 -13.10 -10.31 5.94
CA MET A 66 -13.61 -11.68 5.83
C MET A 66 -15.02 -11.81 6.41
N GLU A 67 -15.27 -11.26 7.60
CA GLU A 67 -16.57 -11.28 8.27
C GLU A 67 -17.66 -10.54 7.47
N LYS A 68 -17.32 -9.39 6.86
CA LYS A 68 -18.28 -8.58 6.10
C LYS A 68 -18.54 -9.08 4.69
N TYR A 69 -17.51 -9.57 4.01
CA TYR A 69 -17.55 -9.77 2.55
C TYR A 69 -17.22 -11.21 2.12
N GLY A 70 -16.85 -12.09 3.04
CA GLY A 70 -16.53 -13.49 2.74
C GLY A 70 -15.20 -13.66 1.99
N THR A 71 -14.31 -12.66 2.06
CA THR A 71 -12.92 -12.77 1.59
C THR A 71 -12.25 -13.94 2.28
N LYS A 72 -11.37 -14.63 1.56
CA LYS A 72 -10.71 -15.85 2.06
C LYS A 72 -9.26 -15.59 2.42
N ILE A 73 -8.71 -16.41 3.31
CA ILE A 73 -7.30 -16.35 3.72
C ILE A 73 -6.37 -16.46 2.49
N GLU A 74 -6.75 -17.29 1.52
CA GLU A 74 -6.01 -17.49 0.28
C GLU A 74 -5.88 -16.21 -0.55
N HIS A 75 -6.84 -15.28 -0.46
CA HIS A 75 -6.75 -13.99 -1.17
C HIS A 75 -5.61 -13.14 -0.63
N PHE A 76 -5.43 -13.11 0.70
CA PHE A 76 -4.32 -12.40 1.33
C PHE A 76 -2.97 -13.07 1.05
N ALA A 77 -2.94 -14.41 1.08
CA ALA A 77 -1.72 -15.16 0.76
C ALA A 77 -1.29 -14.98 -0.71
N LYS A 78 -2.24 -14.93 -1.66
CA LYS A 78 -1.98 -14.63 -3.07
C LYS A 78 -1.35 -13.25 -3.26
N ILE A 79 -1.71 -12.25 -2.46
CA ILE A 79 -1.06 -10.94 -2.49
C ILE A 79 0.41 -11.04 -2.06
N GLY A 80 0.69 -11.72 -0.94
CA GLY A 80 2.05 -11.98 -0.49
C GLY A 80 2.89 -12.71 -1.55
N TRP A 81 2.33 -13.79 -2.12
CA TRP A 81 2.93 -14.53 -3.24
C TRP A 81 3.29 -13.62 -4.42
N LYS A 82 2.33 -12.81 -4.88
CA LYS A 82 2.50 -11.91 -6.03
C LYS A 82 3.61 -10.89 -5.79
N ASN A 83 3.71 -10.30 -4.59
CA ASN A 83 4.76 -9.35 -4.25
C ASN A 83 6.16 -10.01 -4.28
N HIS A 84 6.34 -11.19 -3.70
CA HIS A 84 7.61 -11.92 -3.80
C HIS A 84 7.94 -12.37 -5.22
N LYS A 85 6.94 -12.71 -6.03
CA LYS A 85 7.14 -13.00 -7.45
C LYS A 85 7.63 -11.77 -8.23
N HIS A 86 7.10 -10.59 -7.94
CA HIS A 86 7.56 -9.35 -8.58
C HIS A 86 8.98 -8.95 -8.13
N SER A 87 9.33 -9.25 -6.88
CA SER A 87 10.58 -8.78 -6.28
C SER A 87 11.85 -9.37 -6.89
N VAL A 88 11.76 -10.55 -7.54
CA VAL A 88 12.89 -11.20 -8.21
C VAL A 88 13.52 -10.32 -9.31
N ASN A 89 12.72 -9.40 -9.88
CA ASN A 89 13.16 -8.49 -10.94
C ASN A 89 13.69 -7.16 -10.38
N ASN A 90 13.72 -6.99 -9.06
CA ASN A 90 14.15 -5.74 -8.42
C ASN A 90 15.46 -5.96 -7.64
N PRO A 91 16.62 -5.50 -8.16
CA PRO A 91 17.91 -5.67 -7.48
C PRO A 91 18.02 -4.87 -6.17
N TYR A 92 17.10 -3.92 -5.92
CA TYR A 92 17.02 -3.15 -4.69
C TYR A 92 16.12 -3.79 -3.63
N SER A 93 15.46 -4.92 -3.95
CA SER A 93 14.60 -5.62 -3.00
C SER A 93 15.44 -6.37 -1.95
N GLN A 94 15.08 -6.24 -0.67
CA GLN A 94 15.71 -7.01 0.40
C GLN A 94 15.53 -8.52 0.18
N PHE A 95 14.36 -8.95 -0.27
CA PHE A 95 14.08 -10.32 -0.68
C PHE A 95 13.85 -10.40 -2.19
N GLN A 96 14.66 -11.21 -2.87
CA GLN A 96 14.59 -11.46 -4.33
C GLN A 96 14.30 -12.95 -4.61
N LYS A 97 13.67 -13.64 -3.66
CA LYS A 97 13.28 -15.04 -3.78
C LYS A 97 11.79 -15.12 -4.09
N GLU A 98 11.42 -15.84 -5.14
CA GLU A 98 10.04 -16.27 -5.36
C GLU A 98 9.70 -17.43 -4.42
N TYR A 99 8.50 -17.39 -3.86
CA TYR A 99 7.93 -18.45 -3.02
C TYR A 99 6.70 -19.01 -3.71
N SER A 100 6.39 -20.29 -3.48
CA SER A 100 5.10 -20.86 -3.81
C SER A 100 3.99 -20.28 -2.91
N LEU A 101 2.74 -20.35 -3.36
CA LEU A 101 1.59 -19.92 -2.55
C LEU A 101 1.50 -20.73 -1.25
N GLU A 102 1.81 -22.02 -1.30
CA GLU A 102 1.84 -22.91 -0.13
C GLU A 102 2.91 -22.48 0.88
N GLU A 103 4.12 -22.14 0.43
CA GLU A 103 5.17 -21.57 1.31
C GLU A 103 4.69 -20.29 1.98
N VAL A 104 3.99 -19.40 1.26
CA VAL A 104 3.43 -18.17 1.86
C VAL A 104 2.40 -18.52 2.94
N MET A 105 1.46 -19.41 2.65
CA MET A 105 0.39 -19.81 3.56
C MET A 105 0.87 -20.58 4.80
N THR A 106 1.96 -21.34 4.68
CA THR A 106 2.48 -22.21 5.75
C THR A 106 3.70 -21.64 6.48
N SER A 107 4.25 -20.52 6.01
CA SER A 107 5.33 -19.82 6.71
C SER A 107 4.91 -19.36 8.11
N ARG A 108 5.90 -19.07 8.96
CA ARG A 108 5.70 -18.76 10.39
C ARG A 108 4.55 -17.78 10.61
N ASN A 109 3.57 -18.18 11.42
CA ASN A 109 2.45 -17.35 11.82
C ASN A 109 2.92 -16.13 12.63
N ILE A 110 2.36 -14.96 12.33
CA ILE A 110 2.60 -13.70 13.05
C ILE A 110 1.36 -13.32 13.86
N PHE A 111 0.18 -13.35 13.23
CA PHE A 111 -1.08 -13.05 13.90
C PHE A 111 -2.27 -13.57 13.08
N ASP A 112 -3.15 -14.36 13.70
CA ASP A 112 -4.35 -14.94 13.06
C ASP A 112 -3.99 -15.64 11.73
N PHE A 113 -4.39 -15.12 10.57
CA PHE A 113 -4.05 -15.67 9.25
C PHE A 113 -2.77 -15.09 8.63
N LEU A 114 -2.21 -14.02 9.20
CA LEU A 114 -1.00 -13.36 8.68
C LEU A 114 0.23 -14.19 9.00
N THR A 115 0.92 -14.62 7.96
CA THR A 115 2.21 -15.29 8.01
C THR A 115 3.34 -14.31 7.75
N VAL A 116 4.58 -14.69 8.10
CA VAL A 116 5.74 -13.81 7.96
C VAL A 116 5.96 -13.35 6.51
N LEU A 117 5.64 -14.18 5.52
CA LEU A 117 5.75 -13.82 4.10
C LEU A 117 4.63 -12.89 3.60
N GLN A 118 3.66 -12.55 4.46
CA GLN A 118 2.62 -11.55 4.21
C GLN A 118 2.87 -10.21 4.92
N CYS A 119 4.00 -10.09 5.64
CA CYS A 119 4.37 -8.92 6.45
C CYS A 119 5.65 -8.29 5.91
N CYS A 120 5.72 -6.96 5.82
CA CYS A 120 6.95 -6.29 5.43
C CYS A 120 8.06 -6.48 6.48
N PRO A 121 9.32 -6.72 6.06
CA PRO A 121 10.46 -6.72 6.99
C PRO A 121 10.86 -5.29 7.38
N THR A 122 11.59 -5.18 8.47
CA THR A 122 12.33 -3.95 8.82
C THR A 122 13.59 -3.83 7.96
N SER A 123 13.85 -2.64 7.43
CA SER A 123 14.97 -2.41 6.52
C SER A 123 15.53 -1.00 6.68
N ASP A 124 16.83 -0.86 6.43
CA ASP A 124 17.52 0.43 6.35
C ASP A 124 17.75 0.80 4.88
N GLY A 125 17.51 2.07 4.53
CA GLY A 125 17.67 2.54 3.15
C GLY A 125 17.32 4.02 2.99
N ALA A 126 17.64 4.58 1.81
CA ALA A 126 17.39 5.97 1.47
C ALA A 126 16.91 6.11 0.02
N ALA A 127 16.11 7.15 -0.25
CA ALA A 127 15.66 7.51 -1.58
C ALA A 127 15.47 9.02 -1.72
N ALA A 128 15.75 9.52 -2.92
CA ALA A 128 15.68 10.94 -3.25
C ALA A 128 15.02 11.14 -4.62
N ALA A 129 14.26 12.22 -4.74
CA ALA A 129 13.71 12.71 -6.00
C ALA A 129 14.08 14.19 -6.15
N VAL A 130 14.37 14.61 -7.37
CA VAL A 130 14.63 16.02 -7.70
C VAL A 130 13.39 16.58 -8.39
N LEU A 131 12.75 17.55 -7.77
CA LEU A 131 11.62 18.28 -8.37
C LEU A 131 12.15 19.48 -9.14
N ALA A 132 11.63 19.67 -10.35
CA ALA A 132 11.98 20.78 -11.22
C ALA A 132 10.72 21.36 -11.85
N SER A 133 10.71 22.68 -12.03
CA SER A 133 9.66 23.35 -12.79
C SER A 133 9.78 23.04 -14.28
N GLU A 134 8.69 23.19 -15.02
CA GLU A 134 8.70 23.02 -16.47
C GLU A 134 9.74 23.93 -17.14
N ALA A 135 9.83 25.20 -16.73
CA ALA A 135 10.84 26.14 -17.23
C ALA A 135 12.28 25.65 -17.00
N PHE A 136 12.55 25.02 -15.86
CA PHE A 136 13.87 24.44 -15.57
C PHE A 136 14.15 23.22 -16.47
N VAL A 137 13.15 22.35 -16.64
CA VAL A 137 13.23 21.17 -17.52
C VAL A 137 13.47 21.58 -18.98
N GLN A 138 12.77 22.61 -19.47
CA GLN A 138 12.94 23.14 -20.81
C GLN A 138 14.31 23.77 -21.00
N LYS A 139 14.74 24.66 -20.08
CA LYS A 139 16.03 25.35 -20.13
C LYS A 139 17.22 24.39 -20.19
N HIS A 140 17.13 23.25 -19.52
CA HIS A 140 18.23 22.27 -19.43
C HIS A 140 18.02 21.02 -20.30
N GLY A 141 17.00 20.99 -21.19
CA GLY A 141 16.79 19.88 -22.11
C GLY A 141 16.46 18.54 -21.42
N LEU A 142 15.76 18.55 -20.29
CA LEU A 142 15.53 17.36 -19.44
C LEU A 142 14.21 16.62 -19.76
N LYS A 143 13.49 17.00 -20.83
CA LYS A 143 12.15 16.46 -21.15
C LYS A 143 12.10 14.93 -21.21
N SER A 144 13.12 14.27 -21.78
CA SER A 144 13.16 12.80 -21.92
C SER A 144 13.23 12.02 -20.60
N LYS A 145 13.59 12.70 -19.50
CA LYS A 145 13.69 12.12 -18.15
C LYS A 145 12.64 12.68 -17.19
N ALA A 146 11.84 13.65 -17.64
CA ALA A 146 10.84 14.28 -16.81
C ALA A 146 9.63 13.36 -16.64
N VAL A 147 9.11 13.31 -15.41
CA VAL A 147 7.85 12.66 -15.05
C VAL A 147 7.01 13.73 -14.37
N GLU A 148 5.88 14.06 -14.98
CA GLU A 148 5.00 15.14 -14.50
C GLU A 148 4.12 14.61 -13.36
N ILE A 149 3.97 15.39 -12.28
CA ILE A 149 3.02 15.10 -11.20
C ILE A 149 1.68 15.74 -11.58
N LEU A 150 0.71 14.93 -11.97
CA LEU A 150 -0.63 15.39 -12.39
C LEU A 150 -1.51 15.74 -11.19
N ALA A 151 -1.41 14.98 -10.11
CA ALA A 151 -2.14 15.24 -8.87
C ALA A 151 -1.40 14.68 -7.67
N GLN A 152 -1.47 15.40 -6.55
CA GLN A 152 -0.98 14.94 -5.26
C GLN A 152 -1.94 15.40 -4.16
N GLU A 153 -2.30 14.47 -3.26
CA GLU A 153 -3.25 14.72 -2.17
C GLU A 153 -2.82 14.06 -0.88
N MET A 154 -2.92 14.81 0.22
CA MET A 154 -2.72 14.31 1.58
C MET A 154 -4.04 14.40 2.36
N VAL A 155 -4.46 13.28 2.93
CA VAL A 155 -5.65 13.19 3.78
C VAL A 155 -5.27 12.57 5.12
N THR A 156 -5.69 13.22 6.21
CA THR A 156 -5.51 12.73 7.59
C THR A 156 -6.75 11.99 8.07
N ASP A 157 -6.68 11.36 9.26
CA ASP A 157 -7.82 10.70 9.89
C ASP A 157 -9.13 11.50 9.79
N LYS A 158 -10.20 10.75 9.60
CA LYS A 158 -11.59 11.21 9.60
C LYS A 158 -12.29 10.74 10.88
N PRO A 159 -13.45 11.31 11.24
CA PRO A 159 -14.27 10.78 12.35
C PRO A 159 -14.52 9.26 12.23
N SER A 160 -14.70 8.77 11.00
CA SER A 160 -14.90 7.33 10.72
C SER A 160 -13.74 6.44 11.19
N SER A 161 -12.52 6.97 11.35
CA SER A 161 -11.38 6.24 11.92
C SER A 161 -11.61 5.83 13.38
N PHE A 162 -12.50 6.52 14.10
CA PHE A 162 -12.69 6.35 15.56
C PHE A 162 -14.13 6.04 15.96
N GLU A 163 -15.12 6.52 15.21
CA GLU A 163 -16.52 6.54 15.65
C GLU A 163 -17.35 5.35 15.10
N GLU A 164 -16.92 4.71 14.01
CA GLU A 164 -17.70 3.67 13.31
C GLU A 164 -17.44 2.24 13.80
N ASN A 165 -16.65 2.06 14.87
CA ASN A 165 -16.23 0.76 15.38
C ASN A 165 -15.75 -0.20 14.26
N SER A 166 -14.88 0.31 13.37
CA SER A 166 -14.34 -0.42 12.23
C SER A 166 -12.82 -0.31 12.19
N VAL A 167 -12.15 -1.46 12.25
CA VAL A 167 -10.70 -1.57 12.14
C VAL A 167 -10.24 -1.29 10.72
N ILE A 168 -11.02 -1.66 9.70
CA ILE A 168 -10.78 -1.26 8.29
C ILE A 168 -10.69 0.28 8.16
N LYS A 169 -11.62 1.01 8.78
CA LYS A 169 -11.63 2.48 8.75
C LYS A 169 -10.50 3.06 9.57
N MET A 170 -10.24 2.49 10.75
CA MET A 170 -9.14 2.88 11.65
C MET A 170 -7.78 2.78 10.96
N VAL A 171 -7.53 1.76 10.14
CA VAL A 171 -6.27 1.63 9.38
C VAL A 171 -6.19 2.53 8.14
N GLY A 172 -7.18 3.40 7.89
CA GLY A 172 -7.09 4.48 6.91
C GLY A 172 -7.79 4.24 5.58
N PHE A 173 -8.77 3.32 5.51
CA PHE A 173 -9.54 3.06 4.28
C PHE A 173 -10.18 4.33 3.71
N ASP A 174 -10.92 5.10 4.52
CA ASP A 174 -11.61 6.31 4.06
C ASP A 174 -10.66 7.46 3.74
N MET A 175 -9.49 7.47 4.36
CA MET A 175 -8.44 8.44 4.02
C MET A 175 -7.90 8.16 2.62
N SER A 176 -7.58 6.89 2.33
CA SER A 176 -7.09 6.46 1.02
C SER A 176 -8.13 6.68 -0.06
N LYS A 177 -9.40 6.36 0.23
CA LYS A 177 -10.53 6.59 -0.68
C LYS A 177 -10.71 8.06 -1.03
N GLU A 178 -10.66 8.94 -0.02
CA GLU A 178 -10.80 10.39 -0.23
C GLU A 178 -9.59 10.99 -0.96
N ALA A 179 -8.36 10.57 -0.63
CA ALA A 179 -7.16 11.02 -1.32
C ALA A 179 -7.16 10.59 -2.80
N ALA A 180 -7.62 9.37 -3.10
CA ALA A 180 -7.74 8.86 -4.46
C ALA A 180 -8.78 9.66 -5.25
N ARG A 181 -9.97 9.84 -4.66
CA ARG A 181 -11.07 10.63 -5.24
C ARG A 181 -10.59 12.04 -5.65
N LYS A 182 -9.91 12.75 -4.74
CA LYS A 182 -9.37 14.09 -5.02
C LYS A 182 -8.30 14.08 -6.10
N CYS A 183 -7.44 13.06 -6.16
CA CYS A 183 -6.43 12.95 -7.22
C CYS A 183 -7.06 12.66 -8.58
N TYR A 184 -8.06 11.79 -8.66
CA TYR A 184 -8.83 11.55 -9.88
C TYR A 184 -9.54 12.82 -10.35
N GLU A 185 -10.16 13.56 -9.43
CA GLU A 185 -10.81 14.85 -9.72
C GLU A 185 -9.82 15.88 -10.28
N LYS A 186 -8.65 16.05 -9.64
CA LYS A 186 -7.62 17.00 -10.08
C LYS A 186 -6.96 16.63 -11.41
N SER A 187 -6.70 15.35 -11.61
CA SER A 187 -6.03 14.86 -12.83
C SER A 187 -6.99 14.66 -14.00
N GLY A 188 -8.31 14.61 -13.75
CA GLY A 188 -9.32 14.27 -14.75
C GLY A 188 -9.30 12.80 -15.17
N LEU A 189 -8.67 11.93 -14.38
CA LEU A 189 -8.47 10.52 -14.68
C LEU A 189 -9.37 9.61 -13.86
N LYS A 190 -9.54 8.38 -14.35
CA LYS A 190 -10.26 7.31 -13.67
C LYS A 190 -9.29 6.20 -13.24
N PRO A 191 -9.68 5.34 -12.28
CA PRO A 191 -8.89 4.15 -11.92
C PRO A 191 -8.53 3.24 -13.10
N SER A 192 -9.36 3.21 -14.15
CA SER A 192 -9.12 2.46 -15.38
C SER A 192 -8.02 3.04 -16.27
N ASP A 193 -7.62 4.29 -16.05
CA ASP A 193 -6.63 5.01 -16.86
C ASP A 193 -5.23 4.96 -16.22
N ILE A 194 -5.06 4.08 -15.22
CA ILE A 194 -3.85 3.87 -14.44
C ILE A 194 -3.29 2.52 -14.86
N ASP A 195 -2.03 2.47 -15.31
CA ASP A 195 -1.42 1.23 -15.81
C ASP A 195 -0.63 0.48 -14.72
N VAL A 196 0.09 1.23 -13.88
CA VAL A 196 1.03 0.68 -12.91
C VAL A 196 0.84 1.34 -11.55
N ILE A 197 0.77 0.55 -10.47
CA ILE A 197 0.50 1.07 -9.14
C ILE A 197 1.63 0.64 -8.21
N GLU A 198 2.23 1.57 -7.50
CA GLU A 198 2.91 1.27 -6.24
C GLU A 198 1.94 1.65 -5.11
N LEU A 199 1.84 0.86 -4.06
CA LEU A 199 0.96 1.15 -2.94
C LEU A 199 1.57 0.65 -1.62
N HIS A 200 0.95 1.00 -0.51
CA HIS A 200 1.49 0.70 0.81
C HIS A 200 1.06 -0.69 1.30
N ASP A 201 1.75 -1.73 0.88
CA ASP A 201 1.54 -3.13 1.28
C ASP A 201 2.35 -3.50 2.53
N CYS A 202 2.22 -2.77 3.64
CA CYS A 202 2.88 -3.16 4.89
C CYS A 202 2.46 -4.57 5.36
N PHE A 203 1.22 -4.95 5.05
CA PHE A 203 0.67 -6.29 5.17
C PHE A 203 -0.18 -6.59 3.94
N SER A 204 -0.31 -7.87 3.57
CA SER A 204 -1.20 -8.31 2.47
C SER A 204 -2.63 -7.78 2.60
N THR A 205 -3.15 -7.68 3.84
CA THR A 205 -4.44 -7.04 4.11
C THR A 205 -4.52 -5.62 3.59
N ASN A 206 -3.50 -4.79 3.86
CA ASN A 206 -3.60 -3.38 3.53
C ASN A 206 -3.63 -3.15 2.02
N GLU A 207 -2.90 -3.98 1.27
CA GLU A 207 -2.98 -3.99 -0.19
C GLU A 207 -4.39 -4.37 -0.69
N LEU A 208 -5.00 -5.43 -0.13
CA LEU A 208 -6.38 -5.82 -0.49
C LEU A 208 -7.38 -4.68 -0.26
N LEU A 209 -7.35 -4.07 0.93
CA LEU A 209 -8.21 -2.94 1.27
C LEU A 209 -7.96 -1.74 0.36
N THR A 210 -6.70 -1.51 -0.01
CA THR A 210 -6.31 -0.40 -0.88
C THR A 210 -6.86 -0.56 -2.29
N TYR A 211 -7.01 -1.77 -2.83
CA TYR A 211 -7.65 -1.96 -4.14
C TYR A 211 -9.06 -1.36 -4.20
N GLU A 212 -9.82 -1.57 -3.13
CA GLU A 212 -11.19 -1.09 -3.00
C GLU A 212 -11.22 0.41 -2.72
N ALA A 213 -10.32 0.90 -1.85
CA ALA A 213 -10.21 2.33 -1.55
C ALA A 213 -9.83 3.16 -2.79
N LEU A 214 -8.94 2.65 -3.64
CA LEU A 214 -8.56 3.28 -4.91
C LEU A 214 -9.64 3.16 -6.00
N GLY A 215 -10.70 2.40 -5.76
CA GLY A 215 -11.75 2.18 -6.75
C GLY A 215 -11.33 1.29 -7.92
N LEU A 216 -10.30 0.44 -7.74
CA LEU A 216 -9.93 -0.58 -8.74
C LEU A 216 -11.03 -1.66 -8.84
N CYS A 217 -11.71 -1.91 -7.72
CA CYS A 217 -12.90 -2.74 -7.65
C CYS A 217 -13.89 -2.18 -6.62
N PRO A 218 -15.17 -2.58 -6.66
CA PRO A 218 -16.12 -2.23 -5.62
C PRO A 218 -15.71 -2.76 -4.24
N GLU A 219 -16.19 -2.13 -3.16
CA GLU A 219 -15.96 -2.60 -1.79
C GLU A 219 -16.40 -4.06 -1.62
N GLY A 220 -15.58 -4.85 -0.91
CA GLY A 220 -15.75 -6.29 -0.75
C GLY A 220 -15.36 -7.15 -1.96
N GLN A 221 -14.91 -6.57 -3.08
CA GLN A 221 -14.54 -7.31 -4.29
C GLN A 221 -13.02 -7.48 -4.48
N GLY A 222 -12.19 -7.06 -3.52
CA GLY A 222 -10.74 -7.18 -3.58
C GLY A 222 -10.26 -8.62 -3.83
N GLY A 223 -10.87 -9.60 -3.15
CA GLY A 223 -10.56 -11.02 -3.37
C GLY A 223 -10.82 -11.50 -4.81
N LYS A 224 -11.88 -11.01 -5.46
CA LYS A 224 -12.16 -11.35 -6.87
C LYS A 224 -11.17 -10.71 -7.83
N LEU A 225 -10.68 -9.50 -7.53
CA LEU A 225 -9.62 -8.86 -8.30
C LEU A 225 -8.35 -9.73 -8.26
N VAL A 226 -7.98 -10.21 -7.07
CA VAL A 226 -6.85 -11.13 -6.88
C VAL A 226 -7.06 -12.44 -7.64
N ASP A 227 -8.25 -13.04 -7.56
CA ASP A 227 -8.53 -14.31 -8.26
C ASP A 227 -8.44 -14.22 -9.78
N ARG A 228 -8.76 -13.05 -10.36
CA ARG A 228 -8.60 -12.81 -11.80
C ARG A 228 -7.16 -12.53 -12.23
N GLY A 229 -6.25 -12.33 -11.27
CA GLY A 229 -4.88 -11.88 -11.58
C GLY A 229 -4.82 -10.46 -12.12
N ASP A 230 -5.82 -9.62 -11.81
CA ASP A 230 -5.88 -8.23 -12.28
C ASP A 230 -4.81 -7.31 -11.63
N ASN A 231 -4.01 -7.84 -10.69
CA ASN A 231 -2.98 -7.13 -9.92
C ASN A 231 -1.53 -7.52 -10.28
N THR A 232 -1.31 -8.21 -11.40
CA THR A 232 0.02 -8.66 -11.85
C THR A 232 0.20 -8.48 -13.36
N TYR A 233 1.38 -8.79 -13.87
CA TYR A 233 1.69 -8.73 -15.30
C TYR A 233 0.70 -9.57 -16.12
N GLY A 234 0.17 -8.98 -17.18
CA GLY A 234 -0.89 -9.56 -18.02
C GLY A 234 -2.32 -9.36 -17.47
N GLY A 235 -2.46 -8.82 -16.25
CA GLY A 235 -3.72 -8.38 -15.68
C GLY A 235 -4.07 -6.94 -16.07
N LYS A 236 -5.13 -6.42 -15.44
CA LYS A 236 -5.60 -5.05 -15.68
C LYS A 236 -4.65 -3.98 -15.12
N TRP A 237 -4.01 -4.23 -13.99
CA TRP A 237 -3.03 -3.33 -13.36
C TRP A 237 -1.79 -4.10 -12.95
N VAL A 238 -0.61 -3.52 -13.18
CA VAL A 238 0.63 -4.04 -12.58
C VAL A 238 0.81 -3.38 -11.21
N ILE A 239 0.49 -4.11 -10.14
CA ILE A 239 0.54 -3.58 -8.78
C ILE A 239 1.80 -4.07 -8.06
N ASN A 240 2.56 -3.12 -7.53
CA ASN A 240 3.85 -3.27 -6.88
C ASN A 240 4.85 -4.05 -7.76
N PRO A 241 5.16 -3.59 -8.99
CA PRO A 241 6.16 -4.24 -9.84
C PRO A 241 7.54 -4.36 -9.15
N SER A 242 7.81 -3.51 -8.16
CA SER A 242 9.05 -3.55 -7.39
C SER A 242 9.11 -4.64 -6.30
N GLY A 243 8.02 -5.40 -6.12
CA GLY A 243 7.83 -6.36 -5.03
C GLY A 243 7.22 -5.77 -3.76
N GLY A 244 6.89 -4.48 -3.76
CA GLY A 244 6.20 -3.82 -2.65
C GLY A 244 7.00 -3.81 -1.34
N LEU A 245 6.42 -3.28 -0.28
CA LEU A 245 6.99 -3.29 1.07
C LEU A 245 7.17 -4.72 1.58
N ILE A 246 6.30 -5.67 1.20
CA ILE A 246 6.39 -7.08 1.61
C ILE A 246 7.77 -7.68 1.28
N SER A 247 8.32 -7.39 0.10
CA SER A 247 9.60 -7.97 -0.33
C SER A 247 10.76 -6.97 -0.32
N LYS A 248 10.51 -5.72 -0.72
CA LYS A 248 11.54 -4.67 -0.79
C LYS A 248 11.99 -4.24 0.61
N GLY A 249 11.05 -4.26 1.55
CA GLY A 249 11.26 -3.81 2.91
C GLY A 249 10.87 -2.36 3.16
N HIS A 250 10.78 -1.99 4.44
CA HIS A 250 10.09 -0.76 4.86
C HIS A 250 10.95 0.22 5.69
N PRO A 251 11.88 0.94 5.05
CA PRO A 251 12.51 2.12 5.66
C PRO A 251 11.46 3.25 5.71
N ILE A 252 10.91 3.51 6.90
CA ILE A 252 9.72 4.36 7.11
C ILE A 252 9.84 5.72 6.39
N GLY A 253 10.99 6.39 6.49
CA GLY A 253 11.22 7.70 5.87
C GLY A 253 11.50 7.68 4.36
N ALA A 254 11.93 6.55 3.79
CA ALA A 254 12.32 6.45 2.38
C ALA A 254 11.24 5.80 1.50
N THR A 255 10.24 5.14 2.10
CA THR A 255 9.27 4.31 1.37
C THR A 255 8.45 5.11 0.36
N GLY A 256 7.95 6.30 0.68
CA GLY A 256 7.23 7.13 -0.30
C GLY A 256 8.11 7.94 -1.25
N ASN A 257 9.43 7.74 -1.25
CA ASN A 257 10.29 8.20 -2.35
C ASN A 257 10.73 7.03 -3.27
N ASN A 258 10.42 5.78 -2.91
CA ASN A 258 10.86 4.60 -3.68
C ASN A 258 10.01 4.32 -4.93
N GLY A 259 8.89 5.01 -5.10
CA GLY A 259 8.08 4.97 -6.33
C GLY A 259 8.70 5.74 -7.51
N TYR A 260 9.83 6.43 -7.34
CA TYR A 260 10.39 7.32 -8.37
C TYR A 260 11.53 6.73 -9.21
N ARG A 261 11.89 5.45 -9.03
CA ARG A 261 13.02 4.83 -9.74
C ARG A 261 12.63 3.56 -10.49
N PHE A 262 11.81 3.71 -11.53
CA PHE A 262 11.60 2.68 -12.54
C PHE A 262 12.82 2.61 -13.45
N HIS A 263 13.65 1.58 -13.27
CA HIS A 263 14.60 1.21 -14.32
C HIS A 263 13.79 0.68 -15.50
N ASN A 264 14.22 1.01 -16.71
CA ASN A 264 13.62 0.54 -17.96
C ASN A 264 13.32 -0.96 -17.86
N PHE A 265 12.04 -1.32 -17.89
CA PHE A 265 11.57 -2.63 -18.33
C PHE A 265 11.09 -2.47 -19.76
#